data_AF-A0A0M9VW18-F1
#
_entry.id   AF-A0A0M9VW18-F1
#
_cell.length_a   1.000
_cell.length_b   1.000
_cell.length_c   1.000
_cell.angle_alpha   90.00
_cell.angle_beta   90.00
_cell.angle_gamma   90.00
#
_symmetry.space_group_name_H-M   'P 1'
#
loop_
_entity.id
_entity.type
_entity.pdbx_description
1 polymer ?
#
loop_
_entity_poly.entity_id
_entity_poly.type
_entity_poly.pdbx_seq_one_letter_code
_entity_poly.pdbx_strand_id
1 'polypeptide(L)'
;MCNDEYFTVVASHDRDQACSVTSSHPSWSSFMHGGTAEGDEERPIIEDIDMLMHILRHCRIDREKREAVENYLEHAIDLAALQNEMHEIMSLFVFQASRRQLLGHFMKKYEETVEDLARQESLELRLRRDALGAAIKHAEEEIRKLAYWSDVKKMAENGEFLAPGESSNAWQGLDQSSPCPPCFA
;
A
#
# COMPACT_ATOMS: atom_id res chain seq x y z
N MET A 1 -53.33 -8.66 -4.83
CA MET A 1 -52.52 -9.68 -5.54
C MET A 1 -51.07 -9.24 -5.39
N CYS A 2 -50.30 -9.93 -4.55
CA CYS A 2 -48.86 -9.72 -4.45
C CYS A 2 -48.18 -10.88 -5.20
N ASN A 3 -47.23 -10.57 -6.08
CA ASN A 3 -46.45 -11.57 -6.80
C ASN A 3 -45.42 -12.18 -5.82
N ASP A 4 -45.57 -13.48 -5.56
CA ASP A 4 -44.70 -14.31 -4.70
C ASP A 4 -43.41 -14.80 -5.39
N GLU A 5 -43.07 -14.27 -6.57
CA GLU A 5 -41.97 -14.80 -7.41
C GLU A 5 -40.78 -13.85 -7.52
N TYR A 6 -40.33 -13.28 -6.41
CA TYR A 6 -39.07 -12.53 -6.37
C TYR A 6 -38.23 -12.99 -5.19
N PHE A 7 -37.61 -14.16 -5.32
CA PHE A 7 -36.33 -14.63 -4.74
C PHE A 7 -36.33 -16.16 -4.66
N THR A 8 -36.20 -16.85 -5.79
CA THR A 8 -35.66 -18.21 -5.80
C THR A 8 -34.19 -18.14 -6.15
N VAL A 9 -33.34 -18.10 -5.12
CA VAL A 9 -31.89 -18.29 -5.27
C VAL A 9 -31.68 -19.77 -5.59
N VAL A 10 -31.42 -20.09 -6.86
CA VAL A 10 -30.99 -21.43 -7.25
C VAL A 10 -29.50 -21.52 -6.93
N ALA A 11 -29.12 -22.42 -6.01
CA ALA A 11 -27.72 -22.76 -5.82
C ALA A 11 -27.19 -23.36 -7.12
N SER A 12 -26.22 -22.71 -7.72
CA SER A 12 -25.51 -23.20 -8.90
C SER A 12 -24.89 -24.54 -8.57
N HIS A 13 -25.37 -25.60 -9.23
CA HIS A 13 -24.75 -26.92 -9.20
C HIS A 13 -23.30 -26.83 -9.68
N ASP A 14 -22.40 -27.42 -8.90
CA ASP A 14 -21.01 -27.68 -9.29
C ASP A 14 -20.97 -28.44 -10.62
N ARG A 15 -20.26 -27.86 -11.58
CA ARG A 15 -19.81 -28.58 -12.77
C ARG A 15 -18.34 -28.89 -12.60
N ASP A 16 -18.07 -30.10 -12.11
CA ASP A 16 -16.77 -30.73 -12.21
C ASP A 16 -16.38 -30.83 -13.70
N GLN A 17 -15.35 -30.09 -14.11
CA GLN A 17 -14.68 -30.30 -15.39
C GLN A 17 -13.16 -30.12 -15.29
N ALA A 18 -12.51 -31.26 -15.03
CA ALA A 18 -11.22 -31.76 -15.52
C ALA A 18 -10.03 -30.79 -15.78
N CYS A 19 -9.01 -31.01 -14.94
CA CYS A 19 -7.55 -31.02 -15.16
C CYS A 19 -6.89 -30.15 -16.26
N SER A 20 -5.93 -29.33 -15.83
CA SER A 20 -4.67 -29.10 -16.55
C SER A 20 -3.53 -28.94 -15.56
N VAL A 21 -2.44 -29.66 -15.83
CA VAL A 21 -1.24 -29.79 -15.00
C VAL A 21 -0.29 -28.65 -15.34
N THR A 22 -0.18 -27.62 -14.50
CA THR A 22 0.98 -26.70 -14.49
C THR A 22 1.14 -26.07 -13.10
N SER A 23 2.36 -26.20 -12.55
CA SER A 23 2.95 -25.50 -11.39
C SER A 23 2.09 -25.33 -10.13
N SER A 24 2.39 -26.15 -9.12
CA SER A 24 1.90 -26.01 -7.74
C SER A 24 2.54 -24.81 -7.04
N HIS A 25 2.12 -23.60 -7.40
CA HIS A 25 2.20 -22.46 -6.48
C HIS A 25 0.76 -22.11 -6.08
N PRO A 26 0.45 -22.01 -4.79
CA PRO A 26 -0.89 -21.64 -4.34
C PRO A 26 -1.28 -20.30 -4.99
N SER A 27 -2.37 -20.33 -5.78
CA SER A 27 -2.83 -19.16 -6.53
C SER A 27 -3.40 -18.13 -5.57
N TRP A 28 -2.65 -17.05 -5.35
CA TRP A 28 -3.07 -15.89 -4.54
C TRP A 28 -4.47 -15.39 -4.86
N SER A 29 -4.89 -15.48 -6.13
CA SER A 29 -6.22 -15.07 -6.58
C SER A 29 -7.36 -15.89 -5.95
N SER A 30 -7.14 -17.17 -5.61
CA SER A 30 -8.11 -18.01 -4.93
C SER A 30 -8.27 -17.66 -3.44
N PHE A 31 -7.20 -17.19 -2.78
CA PHE A 31 -7.22 -16.77 -1.37
C PHE A 31 -7.96 -15.43 -1.18
N MET A 32 -7.81 -14.48 -2.09
CA MET A 32 -8.41 -13.14 -1.96
C MET A 32 -9.93 -13.08 -2.22
N HIS A 33 -10.52 -14.14 -2.80
CA HIS A 33 -11.97 -14.21 -3.10
C HIS A 33 -12.79 -14.99 -2.06
N GLY A 34 -12.16 -15.55 -1.03
CA GLY A 34 -12.80 -16.27 0.08
C GLY A 34 -13.44 -15.35 1.12
N GLY A 35 -14.44 -14.56 0.71
CA GLY A 35 -15.33 -13.92 1.66
C GLY A 35 -16.18 -14.99 2.36
N THR A 36 -16.09 -15.07 3.69
CA THR A 36 -16.86 -15.96 4.60
C THR A 36 -16.45 -17.43 4.66
N ALA A 37 -15.37 -17.72 5.39
CA ALA A 37 -15.32 -18.86 6.30
C ALA A 37 -14.27 -18.56 7.37
N GLU A 38 -14.62 -18.69 8.64
CA GLU A 38 -13.66 -18.72 9.75
C GLU A 38 -12.85 -20.01 9.66
N GLY A 39 -11.91 -20.03 8.73
CA GLY A 39 -10.87 -21.05 8.59
C GLY A 39 -9.53 -20.34 8.66
N ASP A 40 -8.69 -20.79 9.58
CA ASP A 40 -7.27 -20.44 9.71
C ASP A 40 -6.50 -20.97 8.49
N GLU A 41 -6.85 -20.50 7.28
CA GLU A 41 -6.07 -20.75 6.07
C GLU A 41 -4.75 -20.00 6.23
N GLU A 42 -3.74 -20.75 6.65
CA GLU A 42 -2.36 -20.30 6.88
C GLU A 42 -1.91 -19.46 5.67
N ARG A 43 -1.68 -18.18 5.93
CA ARG A 43 -1.27 -17.23 4.89
C ARG A 43 0.06 -17.69 4.31
N PRO A 44 0.24 -17.62 2.98
CA PRO A 44 1.50 -18.06 2.37
C PRO A 44 2.67 -17.25 2.94
N ILE A 45 3.73 -17.96 3.31
CA ILE A 45 4.98 -17.37 3.80
C ILE A 45 5.62 -16.57 2.66
N ILE A 46 5.95 -15.30 2.92
CA ILE A 46 6.56 -14.39 1.96
C ILE A 46 8.05 -14.26 2.22
N GLU A 47 8.87 -14.91 1.39
CA GLU A 47 10.32 -15.00 1.60
C GLU A 47 11.13 -13.99 0.76
N ASP A 48 10.63 -13.60 -0.41
CA ASP A 48 11.34 -12.75 -1.37
C ASP A 48 10.56 -11.48 -1.73
N ILE A 49 11.29 -10.48 -2.23
CA ILE A 49 10.73 -9.17 -2.59
C ILE A 49 9.77 -9.26 -3.78
N ASP A 50 10.05 -10.11 -4.76
CA ASP A 50 9.25 -10.23 -5.98
C ASP A 50 7.84 -10.77 -5.66
N MET A 51 7.76 -11.74 -4.74
CA MET A 51 6.53 -12.33 -4.24
C MET A 51 5.76 -11.33 -3.39
N LEU A 52 6.44 -10.56 -2.53
CA LEU A 52 5.81 -9.45 -1.81
C LEU A 52 5.17 -8.47 -2.81
N MET A 53 5.91 -8.03 -3.82
CA MET A 53 5.41 -7.07 -4.81
C MET A 53 4.26 -7.64 -5.65
N HIS A 54 4.33 -8.92 -6.02
CA HIS A 54 3.22 -9.62 -6.66
C HIS A 54 1.96 -9.58 -5.79
N ILE A 55 2.09 -9.94 -4.52
CA ILE A 55 1.00 -9.96 -3.54
C ILE A 55 0.39 -8.57 -3.34
N LEU A 56 1.23 -7.55 -3.11
CA LEU A 56 0.77 -6.18 -2.85
C LEU A 56 -0.06 -5.59 -4.00
N ARG A 57 0.27 -5.94 -5.25
CA ARG A 57 -0.48 -5.52 -6.43
C ARG A 57 -1.86 -6.18 -6.55
N HIS A 58 -2.06 -7.33 -5.90
CA HIS A 58 -3.33 -8.06 -5.91
C HIS A 58 -4.16 -7.85 -4.64
N CYS A 59 -3.56 -7.37 -3.54
CA CYS A 59 -4.29 -6.98 -2.33
C CYS A 59 -5.30 -5.86 -2.63
N ARG A 60 -6.53 -6.01 -2.14
CA ARG A 60 -7.62 -5.07 -2.41
C ARG A 60 -7.61 -3.89 -1.45
N ILE A 61 -7.21 -4.11 -0.20
CA ILE A 61 -7.22 -3.09 0.84
C ILE A 61 -5.86 -2.92 1.52
N ASP A 62 -5.62 -1.72 2.03
CA ASP A 62 -4.38 -1.37 2.73
C ASP A 62 -4.10 -2.26 3.96
N ARG A 63 -5.15 -2.78 4.61
CA ARG A 63 -5.00 -3.73 5.71
C ARG A 63 -4.30 -5.01 5.28
N GLU A 64 -4.72 -5.61 4.17
CA GLU A 64 -4.10 -6.83 3.60
C GLU A 64 -2.66 -6.56 3.18
N LYS A 65 -2.41 -5.41 2.53
CA LYS A 65 -1.06 -4.99 2.12
C LYS A 65 -0.12 -4.91 3.31
N ARG A 66 -0.57 -4.27 4.39
CA ARG A 66 0.23 -4.16 5.62
C ARG A 66 0.52 -5.53 6.21
N GLU A 67 -0.47 -6.41 6.28
CA GLU A 67 -0.28 -7.77 6.81
C GLU A 67 0.66 -8.62 5.92
N ALA A 68 0.66 -8.42 4.60
CA ALA A 68 1.63 -9.05 3.69
C ALA A 68 3.06 -8.56 3.93
N VAL A 69 3.25 -7.25 4.14
CA VAL A 69 4.58 -6.72 4.50
C VAL A 69 5.02 -7.24 5.87
N GLU A 70 4.12 -7.32 6.86
CA GLU A 70 4.43 -7.90 8.17
C GLU A 70 4.93 -9.34 8.04
N ASN A 71 4.25 -10.17 7.24
CA ASN A 71 4.66 -11.54 6.97
C ASN A 71 6.03 -11.62 6.26
N TYR A 72 6.26 -10.76 5.26
CA TYR A 72 7.56 -10.65 4.61
C TYR A 72 8.66 -10.28 5.59
N LEU A 73 8.43 -9.26 6.44
CA LEU A 73 9.44 -8.88 7.42
C LEU A 73 9.83 -10.06 8.31
N GLU A 74 8.90 -10.92 8.71
CA GLU A 74 9.19 -12.07 9.55
C GLU A 74 10.03 -13.15 8.85
N HIS A 75 9.86 -13.35 7.53
CA HIS A 75 10.44 -14.49 6.80
C HIS A 75 11.42 -14.09 5.69
N ALA A 76 11.68 -12.80 5.49
CA ALA A 76 12.48 -12.28 4.38
C ALA A 76 13.91 -12.83 4.38
N ILE A 77 14.29 -13.39 3.24
CA ILE A 77 15.66 -13.82 2.94
C ILE A 77 16.45 -12.66 2.33
N ASP A 78 15.78 -11.77 1.59
CA ASP A 78 16.38 -10.71 0.77
C ASP A 78 16.05 -9.30 1.27
N LEU A 79 15.93 -9.11 2.58
CA LEU A 79 15.46 -7.87 3.21
C LEU A 79 16.19 -6.58 2.74
N ALA A 80 17.44 -6.70 2.26
CA ALA A 80 18.18 -5.58 1.69
C ALA A 80 17.56 -5.01 0.40
N ALA A 81 16.76 -5.79 -0.33
CA ALA A 81 16.04 -5.35 -1.53
C ALA A 81 14.86 -4.43 -1.20
N LEU A 82 14.30 -4.54 0.01
CA LEU A 82 13.13 -3.77 0.47
C LEU A 82 13.30 -2.25 0.31
N GLN A 83 14.53 -1.73 0.49
CA GLN A 83 14.81 -0.30 0.35
C GLN A 83 14.58 0.21 -1.08
N ASN A 84 14.85 -0.64 -2.10
CA ASN A 84 14.75 -0.25 -3.51
C ASN A 84 13.29 -0.15 -3.95
N GLU A 85 12.47 -1.07 -3.44
CA GLU A 85 11.03 -1.14 -3.73
C GLU A 85 10.19 -0.22 -2.82
N MET A 86 10.81 0.47 -1.86
CA MET A 86 10.09 1.27 -0.86
C MET A 86 9.19 2.33 -1.49
N HIS A 87 9.62 2.94 -2.60
CA HIS A 87 8.80 3.89 -3.35
C HIS A 87 7.55 3.23 -3.92
N GLU A 88 7.67 2.09 -4.61
CA GLU A 88 6.54 1.38 -5.17
C GLU A 88 5.61 0.88 -4.06
N ILE A 89 6.15 0.25 -3.02
CA ILE A 89 5.38 -0.22 -1.85
C ILE A 89 4.56 0.92 -1.24
N MET A 90 5.18 2.07 -0.95
CA MET A 90 4.49 3.23 -0.38
C MET A 90 3.45 3.83 -1.31
N SER A 91 3.65 3.73 -2.63
CA SER A 91 2.68 4.20 -3.63
C SER A 91 1.43 3.32 -3.69
N LEU A 92 1.54 2.02 -3.37
CA LEU A 92 0.42 1.07 -3.38
C LEU A 92 -0.57 1.30 -2.24
N PHE A 93 -0.16 1.95 -1.15
CA PHE A 93 -1.08 2.30 -0.07
C PHE A 93 -1.98 3.47 -0.47
N VAL A 94 -3.28 3.38 -0.21
CA VAL A 94 -4.21 4.48 -0.50
C VAL A 94 -4.15 5.51 0.61
N PHE A 95 -4.20 5.07 1.86
CA PHE A 95 -4.36 5.95 3.02
C PHE A 95 -3.01 6.39 3.60
N GLN A 96 -2.89 7.69 3.90
CA GLN A 96 -1.72 8.24 4.60
C GLN A 96 -1.54 7.63 6.00
N ALA A 97 -2.64 7.31 6.69
CA ALA A 97 -2.58 6.63 7.98
C ALA A 97 -1.92 5.25 7.87
N SER A 98 -2.22 4.50 6.80
CA SER A 98 -1.63 3.17 6.58
C SER A 98 -0.13 3.24 6.31
N ARG A 99 0.33 4.23 5.54
CA ARG A 99 1.77 4.47 5.32
C ARG A 99 2.52 4.73 6.63
N ARG A 100 1.93 5.55 7.52
CA ARG A 100 2.50 5.81 8.85
C ARG A 100 2.51 4.57 9.74
N GLN A 101 1.46 3.75 9.68
CA GLN A 101 1.42 2.47 10.40
C GLN A 101 2.50 1.51 9.91
N LEU A 102 2.72 1.43 8.59
CA LEU A 102 3.79 0.63 8.01
C LEU A 102 5.17 1.07 8.49
N LEU A 103 5.44 2.39 8.51
CA LEU A 103 6.69 2.92 9.06
C LEU A 103 6.87 2.55 10.54
N GLY A 104 5.80 2.67 11.34
CA GLY A 104 5.83 2.24 12.74
C GLY A 104 6.18 0.78 12.92
N HIS A 105 5.73 -0.09 12.00
CA HIS A 105 6.10 -1.50 12.02
C HIS A 105 7.56 -1.75 11.66
N PHE A 106 8.13 -1.02 10.71
CA PHE A 106 9.57 -1.08 10.45
C PHE A 106 10.40 -0.67 11.66
N MET A 107 10.02 0.43 12.32
CA MET A 107 10.68 0.89 13.55
C MET A 107 10.62 -0.16 14.66
N LYS A 108 9.44 -0.75 14.89
CA LYS A 108 9.27 -1.82 15.87
C LYS A 108 10.16 -3.03 15.55
N LYS A 109 10.18 -3.50 14.30
CA LYS A 109 11.03 -4.63 13.89
C LYS A 109 12.52 -4.30 13.98
N TYR A 110 12.90 -3.05 13.74
CA TYR A 110 14.27 -2.58 13.93
C TYR A 110 14.67 -2.63 15.41
N GLU A 111 13.81 -2.14 16.31
CA GLU A 111 14.03 -2.21 17.77
C GLU A 111 14.16 -3.66 18.25
N GLU A 112 13.25 -4.55 17.84
CA GLU A 112 13.32 -5.99 18.12
C GLU A 112 14.68 -6.58 17.67
N THR A 113 15.13 -6.23 16.46
CA THR A 113 16.42 -6.71 15.92
C THR A 113 17.61 -6.16 16.70
N VAL A 114 17.55 -4.90 17.17
CA VAL A 114 18.60 -4.30 18.02
C VAL A 114 18.67 -4.98 19.38
N GLU A 115 17.53 -5.29 20.00
CA GLU A 115 17.46 -6.03 21.25
C GLU A 115 18.04 -7.45 21.10
N ASP A 116 17.68 -8.15 20.03
CA ASP A 116 18.20 -9.50 19.78
C ASP A 116 19.70 -9.51 19.49
N LEU A 117 20.21 -8.49 18.80
CA LEU A 117 21.65 -8.31 18.57
C LEU A 117 22.40 -8.06 19.89
N ALA A 118 21.80 -7.34 20.83
CA ALA A 118 22.37 -7.14 22.17
C ALA A 118 22.40 -8.43 23.00
N ARG A 119 21.46 -9.37 22.77
CA ARG A 119 21.45 -10.70 23.41
C ARG A 119 22.44 -11.66 22.74
N GLN A 120 22.47 -11.64 21.41
CA GLN A 120 23.29 -12.52 20.58
C GLN A 120 23.89 -11.74 19.43
N GLU A 121 25.20 -11.57 19.44
CA GLU A 121 25.89 -10.99 18.29
C GLU A 121 25.95 -11.99 17.13
N SER A 122 25.14 -11.74 16.09
CA SER A 122 25.22 -12.48 14.82
C SER A 122 25.39 -11.51 13.64
N LEU A 123 26.08 -11.98 12.59
CA LEU A 123 26.23 -11.21 11.36
C LEU A 123 24.89 -10.99 10.66
N GLU A 124 24.01 -12.00 10.69
CA GLU A 124 22.67 -11.92 10.11
C GLU A 124 21.82 -10.82 10.77
N LEU A 125 21.85 -10.71 12.10
CA LEU A 125 21.13 -9.65 12.82
C LEU A 125 21.69 -8.26 12.50
N ARG A 126 23.01 -8.13 12.33
CA ARG A 126 23.65 -6.86 11.90
C ARG A 126 23.18 -6.45 10.50
N LEU A 127 23.21 -7.37 9.54
CA LEU A 127 22.74 -7.13 8.18
C LEU A 127 21.25 -6.78 8.14
N ARG A 128 20.44 -7.50 8.92
CA ARG A 128 19.01 -7.27 9.04
C ARG A 128 18.69 -5.89 9.63
N ARG A 129 19.39 -5.49 10.69
CA ARG A 129 19.30 -4.15 11.26
C ARG A 129 19.61 -3.08 10.22
N ASP A 130 20.70 -3.25 9.48
CA ASP A 130 21.13 -2.26 8.47
C ASP A 130 20.14 -2.15 7.32
N ALA A 131 19.60 -3.28 6.85
CA ALA A 131 18.54 -3.31 5.85
C ALA A 131 17.27 -2.60 6.33
N LEU A 132 16.81 -2.86 7.56
CA LEU A 132 15.66 -2.18 8.17
C LEU A 132 15.91 -0.68 8.33
N GLY A 133 17.10 -0.29 8.78
CA GLY A 133 17.48 1.11 8.92
C GLY A 133 17.46 1.88 7.59
N ALA A 134 17.88 1.23 6.51
CA ALA A 134 17.77 1.80 5.17
C ALA A 134 16.30 1.92 4.71
N ALA A 135 15.51 0.86 4.87
CA ALA A 135 14.09 0.87 4.56
C ALA A 135 13.33 1.98 5.32
N ILE A 136 13.60 2.19 6.61
CA ILE A 136 13.00 3.25 7.43
C ILE A 136 13.30 4.64 6.84
N LYS A 137 14.56 4.91 6.47
CA LYS A 137 14.94 6.21 5.89
C LYS A 137 14.18 6.49 4.59
N HIS A 138 14.13 5.50 3.69
CA HIS A 138 13.39 5.64 2.43
C HIS A 138 11.89 5.80 2.67
N ALA A 139 11.30 5.05 3.61
CA ALA A 139 9.90 5.17 3.99
C ALA A 139 9.55 6.57 4.52
N GLU A 140 10.41 7.16 5.36
CA GLU A 140 10.23 8.52 5.87
C GLU A 140 10.31 9.57 4.76
N GLU A 141 11.24 9.41 3.81
CA GLU A 141 11.35 10.30 2.66
C GLU A 141 10.08 10.30 1.81
N GLU A 142 9.50 9.14 1.56
CA GLU A 142 8.24 9.01 0.82
C GLU A 142 7.06 9.67 1.56
N ILE A 143 6.97 9.48 2.88
CA ILE A 143 5.92 10.14 3.68
C ILE A 143 6.13 11.67 3.71
N ARG A 144 7.38 12.14 3.81
CA ARG A 144 7.71 13.58 3.84
C ARG A 144 7.37 14.25 2.52
N LYS A 145 7.63 13.61 1.38
CA LYS A 145 7.23 14.10 0.06
C LYS A 145 5.71 14.32 0.01
N LEU A 146 4.91 13.36 0.47
CA LEU A 146 3.45 13.46 0.49
C LEU A 146 2.94 14.58 1.42
N ALA A 147 3.60 14.81 2.56
CA ALA A 147 3.28 15.91 3.45
C ALA A 147 3.55 17.29 2.81
N TYR A 148 4.67 17.44 2.11
CA TYR A 148 4.99 18.65 1.35
C TYR A 148 3.92 18.95 0.30
N TRP A 149 3.46 17.95 -0.47
CA TRP A 149 2.38 18.14 -1.45
C TRP A 149 1.06 18.56 -0.82
N SER A 150 0.74 18.08 0.39
CA SER A 150 -0.46 18.52 1.12
C SER A 150 -0.36 20.00 1.52
N ASP A 151 0.83 20.49 1.85
CA ASP A 151 1.04 21.88 2.26
C ASP A 151 1.06 22.81 1.04
N VAL A 152 1.77 22.43 -0.03
CA VAL A 152 1.75 23.14 -1.31
C VAL A 152 0.34 23.27 -1.86
N LYS A 153 -0.46 22.19 -1.80
CA LYS A 153 -1.87 22.23 -2.23
C LYS A 153 -2.69 23.23 -1.42
N LYS A 154 -2.51 23.26 -0.08
CA LYS A 154 -3.18 24.26 0.77
C LYS A 154 -2.73 25.68 0.46
N MET A 155 -1.45 25.91 0.23
CA MET A 155 -0.93 27.24 -0.15
C MET A 155 -1.47 27.70 -1.52
N ALA A 156 -1.61 26.78 -2.48
CA ALA A 156 -2.20 27.07 -3.78
C ALA A 156 -3.71 27.36 -3.68
N GLU A 157 -4.45 26.59 -2.88
CA GLU A 157 -5.88 26.82 -2.62
C GLU A 157 -6.12 28.15 -1.86
N ASN A 158 -5.21 28.51 -0.97
CA ASN A 158 -5.27 29.76 -0.20
C ASN A 158 -4.71 30.98 -0.97
N GLY A 159 -4.17 30.79 -2.18
CA GLY A 159 -3.63 31.87 -3.02
C GLY A 159 -2.28 32.45 -2.56
N GLU A 160 -1.55 31.75 -1.69
CA GLU A 160 -0.30 32.24 -1.05
C GLU A 160 0.98 31.65 -1.68
N PHE A 161 0.90 31.05 -2.87
CA PHE A 161 2.07 30.47 -3.55
C PHE A 161 3.04 31.58 -4.02
N LEU A 162 3.94 32.01 -3.13
CA LEU A 162 5.13 32.77 -3.50
C LEU A 162 6.28 31.78 -3.66
N ALA A 163 6.55 31.38 -4.90
CA ALA A 163 7.74 30.59 -5.23
C ALA A 163 9.00 31.36 -4.76
N PRO A 164 9.92 30.75 -3.99
CA PRO A 164 11.18 31.40 -3.67
C PRO A 164 12.09 31.33 -4.89
N GLY A 165 12.07 32.39 -5.71
CA GLY A 165 13.13 32.61 -6.70
C GLY A 165 12.71 33.09 -8.09
N GLU A 166 11.45 33.41 -8.38
CA GLU A 166 11.11 34.04 -9.67
C GLU A 166 10.43 35.39 -9.50
N SER A 167 11.14 36.38 -10.04
CA SER A 167 10.71 37.75 -10.25
C SER A 167 9.34 37.78 -10.93
N SER A 168 8.47 38.59 -10.33
CA SER A 168 7.25 39.19 -10.88
C SER A 168 7.07 39.03 -12.39
N ASN A 169 5.88 38.53 -12.76
CA ASN A 169 5.10 38.78 -14.00
C ASN A 169 4.73 37.50 -14.77
N ALA A 170 3.75 36.72 -14.30
CA ALA A 170 3.08 35.78 -15.19
C ALA A 170 1.65 35.38 -14.83
N TRP A 171 0.89 36.06 -13.96
CA TRP A 171 -0.54 35.77 -13.80
C TRP A 171 -1.34 37.02 -13.45
N GLN A 172 -1.57 37.88 -14.44
CA GLN A 172 -2.56 38.94 -14.33
C GLN A 172 -3.46 38.88 -15.56
N GLY A 173 -4.70 38.41 -15.38
CA GLY A 173 -5.74 38.52 -16.42
C GLY A 173 -6.57 37.27 -16.74
N LEU A 174 -7.09 36.54 -15.74
CA LEU A 174 -8.03 35.44 -15.97
C LEU A 174 -9.23 35.51 -15.00
N ASP A 175 -9.98 36.62 -14.99
CA ASP A 175 -11.22 36.71 -14.20
C ASP A 175 -12.39 37.49 -14.85
N GLN A 176 -12.42 37.70 -16.17
CA GLN A 176 -13.55 38.41 -16.82
C GLN A 176 -14.23 37.67 -17.97
N SER A 177 -14.63 36.41 -17.77
CA SER A 177 -15.65 35.81 -18.66
C SER A 177 -16.57 34.84 -17.93
N SER A 178 -17.43 35.38 -17.07
CA SER A 178 -18.68 34.69 -16.70
C SER A 178 -19.75 35.00 -17.76
N PRO A 179 -20.49 34.01 -18.30
CA PRO A 179 -21.62 34.28 -19.18
C PRO A 179 -22.72 35.02 -18.41
N CYS A 180 -23.25 36.12 -18.99
CA CYS A 180 -24.44 36.78 -18.48
C CYS A 180 -25.65 35.83 -18.52
N PRO A 181 -26.49 35.78 -17.47
CA PRO A 181 -27.76 35.05 -17.52
C PRO A 181 -28.72 35.73 -18.52
N PRO A 182 -29.60 34.97 -19.19
CA PRO A 182 -30.53 35.53 -20.17
C PRO A 182 -31.58 36.41 -19.48
N CYS A 183 -31.77 37.63 -19.99
CA CYS A 183 -32.88 38.49 -19.64
C CYS A 183 -34.17 37.92 -20.25
N PHE A 184 -35.13 37.53 -19.41
CA PHE A 184 -36.51 37.29 -19.84
C PHE A 184 -37.23 38.64 -19.97
N ALA A 185 -37.81 38.89 -21.14
CA ALA A 185 -38.71 40.00 -21.43
C ALA A 185 -40.16 39.51 -21.46
#